data_AF-A0A8C6G8D6-F1
#
_entry.id   AF-A0A8C6G8D6-F1
#
_cell.length_a   1.000
_cell.length_b   1.000
_cell.length_c   1.000
_cell.angle_alpha   90.00
_cell.angle_beta   90.00
_cell.angle_gamma   90.00
#
_symmetry.space_group_name_H-M   'P 1'
#
loop_
_entity.id
_entity.type
_entity.pdbx_description
1 polymer ?
#
loop_
_entity_poly.entity_id
_entity_poly.type
_entity_poly.pdbx_seq_one_letter_code
_entity_poly.pdbx_strand_id
1 'polypeptide(L)'
;MAGGKAGKDSGKAKTKAVSRSAAILEYLTAEVLELAGNASKDLKVKCITPHHLQLAIRGDEELDSLIKATIAGGGVIPHIHKSLIGKKGQQKTV
;
A
#
# COMPACT_ATOMS: atom_id res chain seq x y z
N MET A 1 19.76 26.50 3.38
CA MET A 1 20.21 25.70 2.23
C MET A 1 21.14 24.61 2.76
N ALA A 2 20.60 23.42 3.06
CA ALA A 2 21.39 22.30 3.57
C ALA A 2 21.80 21.42 2.39
N GLY A 3 23.11 21.37 2.11
CA GLY A 3 23.68 20.59 1.02
C GLY A 3 23.49 19.09 1.23
N GLY A 4 22.88 18.44 0.24
CA GLY A 4 22.80 16.98 0.17
C GLY A 4 24.16 16.39 -0.19
N LYS A 5 24.72 15.54 0.68
CA LYS A 5 25.84 14.68 0.33
C LYS A 5 25.36 13.61 -0.65
N ALA A 6 25.86 13.64 -1.88
CA ALA A 6 25.70 12.57 -2.83
C ALA A 6 26.29 11.28 -2.24
N GLY A 7 25.46 10.25 -2.11
CA GLY A 7 25.89 8.90 -1.74
C GLY A 7 26.93 8.40 -2.75
N LYS A 8 28.08 7.99 -2.23
CA LYS A 8 29.19 7.46 -3.03
C LYS A 8 29.14 5.94 -2.94
N ASP A 9 28.49 5.33 -3.92
CA ASP A 9 28.37 3.87 -3.99
C ASP A 9 29.58 3.32 -4.76
N SER A 10 30.72 3.23 -4.06
CA SER A 10 31.96 2.68 -4.63
C SER A 10 32.02 1.17 -4.43
N GLY A 11 31.41 0.40 -5.33
CA GLY A 11 31.55 -1.06 -5.34
C GLY A 11 30.94 -1.71 -6.57
N LYS A 12 31.74 -2.44 -7.37
CA LYS A 12 31.23 -3.23 -8.51
C LYS A 12 30.28 -4.32 -7.97
N ALA A 13 29.00 -4.23 -8.32
CA ALA A 13 28.00 -5.22 -7.94
C ALA A 13 28.28 -6.57 -8.62
N LYS A 14 28.28 -7.66 -7.84
CA LYS A 14 28.43 -9.03 -8.38
C LYS A 14 27.16 -9.41 -9.13
N THR A 15 27.25 -9.96 -10.34
CA THR A 15 26.10 -10.30 -11.21
C THR A 15 25.02 -11.15 -10.51
N LYS A 16 25.43 -12.11 -9.66
CA LYS A 16 24.47 -12.92 -8.87
C LYS A 16 23.65 -12.10 -7.87
N ALA A 17 24.25 -11.08 -7.26
CA ALA A 17 23.55 -10.20 -6.32
C ALA A 17 22.49 -9.36 -7.03
N VAL A 18 22.83 -8.83 -8.22
CA VAL A 18 21.90 -8.07 -9.06
C VAL A 18 20.70 -8.91 -9.47
N SER A 19 20.92 -10.16 -9.91
CA SER A 19 19.83 -11.08 -10.27
C SER A 19 18.92 -11.43 -9.08
N ARG A 20 19.48 -11.67 -7.89
CA ARG A 20 18.69 -11.94 -6.69
C ARG A 20 17.84 -10.74 -6.29
N SER A 21 18.41 -9.54 -6.32
CA SER A 21 17.67 -8.32 -6.02
C SER A 21 16.52 -8.11 -7.00
N ALA A 22 16.72 -8.38 -8.30
CA ALA A 22 15.66 -8.28 -9.29
C ALA A 22 14.49 -9.23 -9.00
N ALA A 23 14.77 -10.51 -8.69
CA ALA A 23 13.74 -11.48 -8.35
C ALA A 23 12.93 -11.10 -7.09
N ILE A 24 13.59 -10.54 -6.07
CA ILE A 24 12.92 -10.07 -4.86
C ILE A 24 12.00 -8.87 -5.17
N LEU A 25 12.49 -7.92 -5.98
CA LEU A 25 11.69 -6.75 -6.36
C LEU A 25 10.50 -7.14 -7.24
N GLU A 26 10.67 -8.10 -8.14
CA GLU A 26 9.58 -8.65 -8.96
C GLU A 26 8.51 -9.30 -8.10
N TYR A 27 8.90 -10.15 -7.15
CA TYR A 27 7.97 -10.80 -6.22
C TYR A 27 7.15 -9.77 -5.43
N LEU A 28 7.81 -8.79 -4.80
CA LEU A 28 7.11 -7.74 -4.03
C LEU A 28 6.19 -6.88 -4.91
N THR A 29 6.60 -6.59 -6.15
CA THR A 29 5.77 -5.83 -7.10
C THR A 29 4.53 -6.63 -7.50
N ALA A 30 4.68 -7.94 -7.76
CA ALA A 30 3.57 -8.82 -8.10
C ALA A 30 2.55 -8.92 -6.95
N GLU A 31 3.02 -9.12 -5.72
CA GLU A 31 2.16 -9.21 -4.53
C GLU A 31 1.30 -7.95 -4.33
N VAL A 32 1.93 -6.76 -4.39
CA VAL A 32 1.21 -5.49 -4.26
C VAL A 32 0.20 -5.29 -5.40
N LEU A 33 0.57 -5.66 -6.64
CA LEU A 33 -0.33 -5.53 -7.80
C LEU A 33 -1.49 -6.52 -7.77
N GLU A 34 -1.30 -7.72 -7.23
CA GLU A 34 -2.36 -8.72 -7.06
C GLU A 34 -3.44 -8.20 -6.11
N LEU A 35 -3.04 -7.77 -4.91
CA LEU A 35 -3.97 -7.25 -3.91
C LEU A 35 -4.63 -5.94 -4.35
N ALA A 36 -3.88 -5.01 -4.95
CA ALA A 36 -4.44 -3.77 -5.49
C ALA A 36 -5.37 -4.02 -6.69
N GLY A 37 -5.07 -5.05 -7.50
CA GLY A 37 -5.92 -5.53 -8.58
C GLY A 37 -7.24 -6.08 -8.05
N ASN A 38 -7.21 -6.84 -6.94
CA ASN A 38 -8.42 -7.33 -6.28
C ASN A 38 -9.27 -6.16 -5.73
N ALA A 39 -8.65 -5.19 -5.04
CA ALA A 39 -9.35 -3.99 -4.58
C ALA A 39 -9.98 -3.18 -5.74
N SER A 40 -9.30 -3.10 -6.89
CA SER A 40 -9.83 -2.46 -8.11
C SER A 40 -11.06 -3.21 -8.66
N LYS A 41 -11.02 -4.55 -8.65
CA LYS A 41 -12.13 -5.40 -9.11
C LYS A 41 -13.34 -5.27 -8.19
N ASP A 42 -13.14 -5.17 -6.88
CA ASP A 42 -14.22 -5.00 -5.89
C ASP A 42 -15.00 -3.70 -6.15
N LEU A 43 -14.30 -2.64 -6.55
CA LEU A 43 -14.89 -1.36 -6.95
C LEU A 43 -15.36 -1.31 -8.41
N LYS A 44 -15.33 -2.45 -9.12
CA LYS A 44 -15.78 -2.62 -10.51
C LYS A 44 -15.09 -1.68 -11.51
N VAL A 45 -13.82 -1.34 -11.24
CA VAL A 45 -13.00 -0.50 -12.12
C VAL A 45 -11.82 -1.28 -12.67
N LYS A 46 -11.41 -0.97 -13.90
CA LYS A 46 -10.36 -1.71 -14.63
C LYS A 46 -8.94 -1.21 -14.34
N CYS A 47 -8.80 -0.02 -13.75
CA CYS A 47 -7.52 0.64 -13.55
C CYS A 47 -7.18 0.74 -12.07
N ILE A 48 -5.96 0.35 -11.70
CA ILE A 48 -5.44 0.52 -10.35
C ILE A 48 -5.16 2.01 -10.10
N THR A 49 -5.73 2.55 -9.04
CA THR A 49 -5.52 3.94 -8.59
C THR A 49 -4.71 3.96 -7.30
N PRO A 50 -4.17 5.12 -6.87
CA PRO A 50 -3.49 5.23 -5.58
C PRO A 50 -4.34 4.80 -4.39
N HIS A 51 -5.67 4.95 -4.46
CA HIS A 51 -6.58 4.46 -3.42
C HIS A 51 -6.58 2.93 -3.33
N HIS A 52 -6.57 2.21 -4.45
CA HIS A 52 -6.50 0.74 -4.43
C HIS A 52 -5.17 0.25 -3.84
N LEU A 53 -4.07 0.93 -4.13
CA LEU A 53 -2.77 0.66 -3.50
C LEU A 53 -2.81 0.88 -1.98
N GLN A 54 -3.47 1.96 -1.52
CA GLN A 54 -3.64 2.22 -0.10
C GLN A 54 -4.49 1.14 0.58
N LEU A 55 -5.62 0.74 -0.03
CA LEU A 55 -6.49 -0.31 0.50
C LEU A 55 -5.76 -1.65 0.59
N ALA A 56 -5.01 -2.03 -0.46
CA ALA A 56 -4.24 -3.26 -0.49
C ALA A 56 -3.13 -3.27 0.57
N ILE A 57 -2.30 -2.22 0.62
CA ILE A 57 -1.14 -2.17 1.51
C ILE A 57 -1.57 -2.05 2.98
N ARG A 58 -2.62 -1.28 3.30
CA ARG A 58 -3.09 -1.15 4.70
C ARG A 58 -4.05 -2.26 5.11
N GLY A 59 -4.56 -3.03 4.16
CA GLY A 59 -5.41 -4.20 4.41
C GLY A 59 -4.60 -5.48 4.66
N ASP A 60 -3.32 -5.50 4.30
CA ASP A 60 -2.41 -6.61 4.49
C ASP A 60 -1.39 -6.32 5.61
N GLU A 61 -1.23 -7.25 6.55
CA GLU A 61 -0.40 -7.04 7.74
C GLU A 61 1.10 -6.97 7.41
N GLU A 62 1.57 -7.81 6.48
CA GLU A 62 2.98 -7.87 6.10
C GLU A 62 3.38 -6.63 5.30
N LEU A 63 2.55 -6.22 4.34
CA LEU A 63 2.76 -5.00 3.55
C LEU A 63 2.59 -3.72 4.38
N ASP A 64 1.65 -3.66 5.34
CA ASP A 64 1.53 -2.50 6.23
C ASP A 64 2.80 -2.34 7.08
N SER A 65 3.34 -3.46 7.58
CA SER A 65 4.58 -3.48 8.36
C SER A 65 5.79 -3.07 7.52
N LEU A 66 5.91 -3.61 6.31
CA LEU A 66 7.01 -3.35 5.39
C LEU A 66 7.01 -1.91 4.85
N ILE A 67 5.84 -1.39 4.46
CA ILE A 67 5.70 -0.11 3.78
C ILE A 67 5.16 0.92 4.78
N LYS A 68 6.05 1.73 5.37
CA LYS A 68 5.67 2.87 6.24
C LYS A 68 5.62 4.22 5.49
N ALA A 69 5.86 4.22 4.18
CA ALA A 69 5.82 5.40 3.35
C ALA A 69 4.38 5.92 3.13
N THR A 70 4.22 7.24 2.92
CA THR A 70 2.95 7.86 2.55
C THR A 70 2.64 7.64 1.08
N ILE A 71 1.43 7.16 0.77
CA ILE A 71 0.93 7.02 -0.60
C ILE A 71 0.17 8.28 -0.99
N ALA A 72 0.75 9.06 -1.89
CA ALA A 72 0.11 10.28 -2.40
C ALA A 72 -1.21 9.94 -3.11
N GLY A 73 -2.30 10.61 -2.73
CA GLY A 73 -3.63 10.35 -3.28
C GLY A 73 -4.28 9.04 -2.80
N GLY A 74 -3.70 8.34 -1.83
CA GLY A 74 -4.21 7.05 -1.34
C GLY A 74 -5.38 7.14 -0.35
N GLY A 75 -5.50 8.25 0.39
CA GLY A 75 -6.50 8.36 1.46
C GLY A 75 -6.21 7.44 2.65
N VAL A 76 -7.25 6.93 3.30
CA VAL A 76 -7.16 6.08 4.51
C VAL A 76 -8.16 4.92 4.45
N ILE A 77 -7.91 3.86 5.22
CA ILE A 77 -8.91 2.81 5.45
C ILE A 77 -10.09 3.41 6.22
N PRO A 78 -11.34 3.31 5.72
CA PRO A 78 -12.50 3.82 6.42
C PRO A 78 -12.67 3.14 7.79
N HIS A 79 -12.53 3.90 8.87
CA HIS A 79 -12.72 3.41 10.23
C HIS A 79 -13.31 4.50 11.12
N ILE A 80 -14.41 4.20 11.80
CA ILE A 80 -15.05 5.09 12.79
C ILE A 80 -15.00 4.39 14.15
N HIS A 81 -14.35 5.03 15.12
CA HIS A 81 -14.28 4.49 16.48
C HIS A 81 -15.69 4.33 17.07
N LYS A 82 -15.97 3.21 17.74
CA LYS A 82 -17.32 2.86 18.24
C LYS A 82 -17.94 3.93 19.14
N SER A 83 -17.12 4.68 19.89
CA SER A 83 -17.60 5.78 20.74
C SER A 83 -18.19 6.96 19.96
N LEU A 84 -17.85 7.08 18.67
CA LEU A 84 -18.30 8.16 17.78
C LEU A 84 -19.51 7.75 16.94
N ILE A 85 -19.89 6.46 16.96
CA ILE A 85 -21.09 5.98 16.29
C ILE A 85 -22.28 6.36 17.18
N GLY A 86 -23.19 7.18 16.65
CA GLY A 86 -24.40 7.59 17.37
C GLY A 86 -25.20 6.38 17.87
N LYS A 87 -25.87 6.51 19.02
CA LYS A 87 -26.80 5.47 19.49
C LYS A 87 -27.81 5.18 18.37
N LYS A 88 -27.93 3.92 17.94
CA LYS A 88 -29.04 3.48 17.07
C LYS A 88 -30.35 3.76 17.81
N GLY A 89 -30.94 4.92 17.57
CA GLY A 89 -32.31 5.22 17.95
C GLY A 89 -33.22 4.41 17.04
N GLN A 90 -33.91 3.44 17.65
CA GLN A 90 -35.18 2.83 17.24
C GLN A 90 -35.51 2.98 15.75
N GLN A 91 -35.31 1.91 14.97
CA GLN A 91 -36.05 1.73 13.73
C GLN A 91 -37.53 1.88 14.05
N LYS A 92 -38.15 2.98 13.61
CA LYS A 92 -39.60 3.09 13.55
C LYS A 92 -40.07 2.06 12.53
N THR A 93 -40.52 0.91 13.04
CA THR A 93 -41.40 0.01 12.31
C THR A 93 -42.67 0.82 12.02
N VAL A 94 -42.87 1.15 10.75
CA VAL A 94 -44.21 1.47 10.21
C VAL A 94 -44.84 0.17 9.73
#